data_AF-A0A9P5SEN4-F1
#
_entry.id   AF-A0A9P5SEN4-F1
#
_cell.length_a   1.000
_cell.length_b   1.000
_cell.length_c   1.000
_cell.angle_alpha   90.00
_cell.angle_beta   90.00
_cell.angle_gamma   90.00
#
_symmetry.space_group_name_H-M   'P 1'
#
loop_
_entity.id
_entity.type
_entity.pdbx_description
1 polymer ?
#
loop_
_entity_poly.entity_id
_entity_poly.type
_entity_poly.pdbx_seq_one_letter_code
_entity_poly.pdbx_strand_id
1 'polypeptide(L)'
;MIKLIFLTLVFSISALCTIEAKSMPGACVLTVPKDPLSAKGLATPYILKKGNCDQTIADQQVFVEATIFDPATRTFSVYHPLVINEGTQPAIAPVVPTLPKRAVVGLWFGANSESVTLEGDIHNCVNGLSSKDIFGQVAFCNAEPFFKAVDAAGTVVIPPLGKDIHGQPCPTTRHFGVIDQDQSDNVITTYLQKGNRFAQATKKNRKRLKKFVEFSNGSDNALVAELIDPAIRCTPFKAPSLMEPDVLLGSMALNELHASRQATPVALVPASNPMVLSNNKPSIRKVNAYRKGVHQRLIRHLGQATTKAYCQNYNKVAPKYIKVIAKELAGRPSPNTDVANNLLTFMGQRYAASWTNLGSDKTLKVSSDITVTKDKNGVAVQVHFHQSKPVKKHRKDQNEEKLMENTEAKK
;
A
#
# COMPACT_ATOMS: atom_id res chain seq x y z
N MET A 1 -43.81 38.08 45.46
CA MET A 1 -42.41 37.83 45.04
C MET A 1 -42.39 36.65 44.08
N ILE A 2 -42.21 36.88 42.77
CA ILE A 2 -41.68 35.90 41.79
C ILE A 2 -41.17 36.72 40.59
N LYS A 3 -40.01 36.31 40.09
CA LYS A 3 -38.99 37.09 39.38
C LYS A 3 -39.28 37.32 37.90
N LEU A 4 -38.84 38.51 37.47
CA LEU A 4 -38.55 39.00 36.12
C LEU A 4 -37.67 38.00 35.34
N ILE A 5 -38.06 37.64 34.11
CA ILE A 5 -37.21 36.88 33.17
C ILE A 5 -36.46 37.88 32.27
N PHE A 6 -35.15 37.95 32.45
CA PHE A 6 -34.22 38.67 31.58
C PHE A 6 -33.94 37.83 30.33
N LEU A 7 -34.27 38.37 29.15
CA LEU A 7 -33.83 37.85 27.86
C LEU A 7 -32.41 38.35 27.59
N THR A 8 -31.41 37.49 27.73
CA THR A 8 -30.01 37.81 27.37
C THR A 8 -29.74 37.40 25.93
N LEU A 9 -29.59 38.41 25.07
CA LEU A 9 -29.15 38.29 23.69
C LEU A 9 -27.62 38.11 23.68
N VAL A 10 -27.13 36.90 23.41
CA VAL A 10 -25.69 36.65 23.26
C VAL A 10 -25.30 36.89 21.80
N PHE A 11 -24.62 38.01 21.55
CA PHE A 11 -23.90 38.26 20.31
C PHE A 11 -22.63 37.40 20.28
N SER A 12 -22.58 36.38 19.43
CA SER A 12 -21.35 35.64 19.13
C SER A 12 -20.50 36.43 18.13
N ILE A 13 -19.46 37.08 18.63
CA ILE A 13 -18.40 37.67 17.82
C ILE A 13 -17.66 36.52 17.12
N SER A 14 -17.79 36.44 15.80
CA SER A 14 -17.06 35.51 14.96
C SER A 14 -15.60 35.96 14.88
N ALA A 15 -14.73 35.37 15.70
CA ALA A 15 -13.30 35.48 15.50
C ALA A 15 -12.93 34.73 14.20
N LEU A 16 -12.67 35.50 13.14
CA LEU A 16 -11.97 35.02 11.95
C LEU A 16 -10.57 34.58 12.36
N CYS A 17 -10.45 33.32 12.78
CA CYS A 17 -9.16 32.66 12.87
C CYS A 17 -8.74 32.35 11.44
N THR A 18 -7.79 33.13 10.92
CA THR A 18 -7.03 32.76 9.74
C THR A 18 -6.34 31.43 10.04
N ILE A 19 -6.89 30.35 9.48
CA ILE A 19 -6.26 29.04 9.48
C ILE A 19 -5.07 29.17 8.53
N GLU A 20 -3.89 29.47 9.07
CA GLU A 20 -2.66 29.06 8.42
C GLU A 20 -2.75 27.55 8.23
N ALA A 21 -2.62 27.09 7.00
CA ALA A 21 -2.62 25.68 6.65
C ALA A 21 -1.40 25.00 7.29
N LYS A 22 -1.55 24.60 8.55
CA LYS A 22 -0.62 23.71 9.24
C LYS A 22 -0.57 22.42 8.42
N SER A 23 0.62 22.07 7.93
CA SER A 23 0.87 20.78 7.28
C SER A 23 0.27 19.68 8.15
N MET A 24 -0.69 18.92 7.61
CA MET A 24 -1.21 17.73 8.29
C MET A 24 -0.02 16.79 8.51
N PRO A 25 0.29 16.37 9.75
CA PRO A 25 1.37 15.41 10.00
C PRO A 25 1.21 14.20 9.07
N GLY A 26 2.25 13.85 8.31
CA GLY A 26 2.20 12.70 7.39
C GLY A 26 1.78 13.00 5.94
N ALA A 27 1.52 14.27 5.58
CA ALA A 27 1.34 14.68 4.18
C ALA A 27 2.68 15.07 3.52
N CYS A 28 3.39 14.07 3.01
CA CYS A 28 4.72 14.25 2.42
C CYS A 28 4.65 14.89 1.03
N VAL A 29 5.68 15.68 0.70
CA VAL A 29 5.90 16.22 -0.65
C VAL A 29 7.27 15.74 -1.14
N LEU A 30 7.29 15.07 -2.30
CA LEU A 30 8.49 14.53 -2.91
C LEU A 30 8.76 15.22 -4.25
N THR A 31 9.91 15.87 -4.38
CA THR A 31 10.38 16.43 -5.64
C THR A 31 10.99 15.33 -6.51
N VAL A 32 10.36 15.09 -7.66
CA VAL A 32 10.83 14.19 -8.72
C VAL A 32 11.90 14.91 -9.54
N PRO A 33 13.09 14.31 -9.73
CA PRO A 33 14.17 14.93 -10.49
C PRO A 33 13.83 15.00 -11.98
N LYS A 34 14.52 15.91 -12.69
CA LYS A 34 14.39 16.05 -14.15
C LYS A 34 14.73 14.73 -14.86
N ASP A 35 13.96 14.42 -15.90
CA ASP A 35 14.10 13.24 -16.75
C ASP A 35 14.10 11.93 -15.92
N PRO A 36 13.09 11.70 -15.05
CA PRO A 36 13.15 10.68 -14.00
C PRO A 36 13.20 9.24 -14.54
N LEU A 37 12.86 9.05 -15.82
CA LEU A 37 12.89 7.75 -16.52
C LEU A 37 14.25 7.46 -17.20
N SER A 38 15.20 8.39 -17.13
CA SER A 38 16.55 8.22 -17.68
C SER A 38 17.52 7.63 -16.64
N ALA A 39 18.66 7.08 -17.10
CA ALA A 39 19.71 6.58 -16.19
C ALA A 39 20.17 7.66 -15.19
N LYS A 40 20.34 8.90 -15.66
CA LYS A 40 20.72 10.02 -14.81
C LYS A 40 19.60 10.40 -13.84
N GLY A 41 18.35 10.43 -14.29
CA GLY A 41 17.18 10.73 -13.46
C GLY A 41 17.00 9.71 -12.33
N LEU A 42 17.10 8.41 -12.65
CA LEU A 42 17.08 7.33 -11.66
C LEU A 42 18.18 7.47 -10.60
N ALA A 43 19.38 7.89 -11.00
CA ALA A 43 20.50 8.08 -10.09
C ALA A 43 20.48 9.42 -9.33
N THR A 44 19.61 10.35 -9.73
CA THR A 44 19.48 11.64 -9.07
C THR A 44 18.60 11.46 -7.83
N PRO A 45 19.03 11.92 -6.64
CA PRO A 45 18.21 11.80 -5.44
C PRO A 45 16.86 12.51 -5.60
N TYR A 46 15.82 11.82 -5.16
CA TYR A 46 14.47 12.37 -5.00
C TYR A 46 14.43 13.10 -3.67
N ILE A 47 13.91 14.33 -3.67
CA ILE A 47 14.05 15.22 -2.52
C ILE A 47 12.76 15.25 -1.72
N LEU A 48 12.79 14.79 -0.48
CA LEU A 48 11.70 14.91 0.47
C LEU A 48 11.72 16.32 1.06
N LYS A 49 10.64 17.07 0.83
CA LYS A 49 10.54 18.49 1.20
C LYS A 49 10.52 18.69 2.71
N LYS A 50 11.35 19.61 3.21
CA LYS A 50 11.44 19.89 4.64
C LYS A 50 10.16 20.53 5.15
N GLY A 51 9.75 20.15 6.37
CA GLY A 51 8.55 20.69 7.03
C GLY A 51 7.26 19.93 6.72
N ASN A 52 7.27 19.04 5.72
CA ASN A 52 6.19 18.09 5.44
C ASN A 52 6.44 16.74 6.12
N CYS A 53 7.58 16.14 5.80
CA CYS A 53 8.02 14.86 6.32
C CYS A 53 9.54 14.85 6.52
N ASP A 54 10.01 13.93 7.35
CA ASP A 54 11.44 13.68 7.57
C ASP A 54 11.75 12.20 7.37
N GLN A 55 12.65 11.90 6.43
CA GLN A 55 13.07 10.54 6.10
C GLN A 55 13.75 9.81 7.29
N THR A 56 14.16 10.53 8.34
CA THR A 56 14.70 9.94 9.58
C THR A 56 13.62 9.46 10.55
N ILE A 57 12.35 9.80 10.31
CA ILE A 57 11.20 9.40 11.11
C ILE A 57 10.49 8.25 10.38
N ALA A 58 10.42 7.07 11.01
CA ALA A 58 9.97 5.83 10.37
C ALA A 58 8.60 5.95 9.67
N ASP A 59 7.63 6.58 10.32
CA ASP A 59 6.25 6.77 9.81
C ASP A 59 6.11 7.97 8.87
N GLN A 60 7.21 8.60 8.45
CA GLN A 60 7.21 9.72 7.49
C GLN A 60 8.04 9.43 6.24
N GLN A 61 8.56 8.21 6.12
CA GLN A 61 9.46 7.82 5.05
C GLN A 61 8.73 7.65 3.73
N VAL A 62 9.40 8.10 2.66
CA VAL A 62 8.96 7.93 1.27
C VAL A 62 10.00 7.12 0.50
N PHE A 63 9.53 6.31 -0.45
CA PHE A 63 10.32 5.35 -1.19
C PHE A 63 9.98 5.41 -2.68
N VAL A 64 10.98 5.11 -3.50
CA VAL A 64 10.83 5.02 -4.96
C VAL A 64 11.40 3.70 -5.43
N GLU A 65 10.73 3.10 -6.41
CA GLU A 65 11.13 1.86 -7.06
C GLU A 65 10.95 1.97 -8.56
N ALA A 66 11.94 1.51 -9.32
CA ALA A 66 11.90 1.43 -10.76
C ALA A 66 11.92 -0.03 -11.21
N THR A 67 10.99 -0.37 -12.10
CA THR A 67 11.08 -1.60 -12.90
C THR A 67 11.35 -1.22 -14.35
N ILE A 68 12.36 -1.86 -14.93
CA ILE A 68 12.84 -1.60 -16.27
C ILE A 68 12.51 -2.81 -17.11
N PHE A 69 11.81 -2.60 -18.22
CA PHE A 69 11.52 -3.63 -19.21
C PHE A 69 12.38 -3.38 -20.44
N ASP A 70 13.09 -4.41 -20.91
CA ASP A 70 13.81 -4.39 -22.18
C ASP A 70 12.98 -5.10 -23.26
N PRO A 71 12.39 -4.36 -24.22
CA PRO A 71 11.59 -4.97 -25.28
C PRO A 71 12.41 -5.87 -26.23
N ALA A 72 13.72 -5.65 -26.35
CA ALA A 72 14.56 -6.41 -27.27
C ALA A 72 14.83 -7.83 -26.75
N THR A 73 15.09 -7.96 -25.45
CA THR A 73 15.35 -9.26 -24.80
C THR A 73 14.13 -9.82 -24.08
N ARG A 74 13.06 -9.03 -23.92
CA ARG A 74 11.86 -9.34 -23.14
C ARG A 74 12.17 -9.69 -21.69
N THR A 75 13.16 -9.01 -21.11
CA THR A 75 13.60 -9.21 -19.73
C THR A 75 13.33 -7.99 -18.88
N PHE A 76 13.43 -8.18 -17.56
CA PHE A 76 13.22 -7.13 -16.56
C PHE A 76 14.50 -6.84 -15.80
N SER A 77 14.59 -5.65 -15.22
CA SER A 77 15.55 -5.31 -14.19
C SER A 77 14.93 -4.35 -13.17
N VAL A 78 15.49 -4.28 -11.97
CA VAL A 78 14.97 -3.46 -10.86
C VAL A 78 16.04 -2.48 -10.39
N TYR A 79 15.60 -1.28 -10.03
CA TYR A 79 16.46 -0.25 -9.46
C TYR A 79 15.68 0.53 -8.40
N HIS A 80 16.32 0.87 -7.27
CA HIS A 80 15.67 1.66 -6.21
C HIS A 80 16.29 3.07 -6.19
N PRO A 81 15.65 4.10 -6.80
CA PRO A 81 16.11 5.48 -6.68
C PRO A 81 16.18 5.90 -5.21
N LEU A 82 17.13 6.78 -4.88
CA LEU A 82 17.36 7.19 -3.50
C LEU A 82 16.50 8.40 -3.15
N VAL A 83 15.78 8.33 -2.02
CA VAL A 83 15.13 9.48 -1.39
C VAL A 83 16.06 10.07 -0.32
N ILE A 84 16.19 11.40 -0.28
CA ILE A 84 16.90 12.13 0.78
C ILE A 84 16.07 13.32 1.26
N ASN A 85 16.35 13.79 2.48
CA ASN A 85 15.77 15.04 2.97
C ASN A 85 16.34 16.25 2.22
N GLU A 86 15.50 17.25 1.97
CA GLU A 86 15.90 18.55 1.47
C GLU A 86 17.02 19.17 2.32
N GLY A 87 18.02 19.73 1.65
CA GLY A 87 19.21 20.30 2.29
C GLY A 87 20.24 19.27 2.79
N THR A 88 20.05 17.97 2.51
CA THR A 88 21.04 16.92 2.83
C THR A 88 21.76 16.39 1.59
N GLN A 89 22.74 15.52 1.80
CA GLN A 89 23.47 14.84 0.73
C GLN A 89 23.43 13.31 0.97
N PRO A 90 23.39 12.48 -0.09
CA PRO A 90 23.46 11.03 0.05
C PRO A 90 24.66 10.60 0.88
N ALA A 91 24.50 9.68 1.85
CA ALA A 91 25.62 9.09 2.59
C ALA A 91 26.61 8.40 1.64
N ILE A 92 26.07 7.82 0.57
CA ILE A 92 26.77 7.27 -0.57
C ILE A 92 26.01 7.70 -1.83
N ALA A 93 26.72 8.23 -2.83
CA ALA A 93 26.11 8.58 -4.11
C ALA A 93 25.41 7.36 -4.74
N PRO A 94 24.18 7.52 -5.29
CA PRO A 94 23.50 6.44 -5.98
C PRO A 94 24.33 5.89 -7.14
N VAL A 95 24.17 4.59 -7.42
CA VAL A 95 24.76 3.95 -8.58
C VAL A 95 24.04 4.45 -9.84
N VAL A 96 24.78 4.89 -10.85
CA VAL A 96 24.16 5.24 -12.14
C VAL A 96 23.88 3.95 -12.91
N PRO A 97 22.61 3.59 -13.16
CA PRO A 97 22.29 2.34 -13.85
C PRO A 97 22.64 2.45 -15.34
N THR A 98 23.02 1.32 -15.95
CA THR A 98 23.05 1.20 -17.41
C THR A 98 21.70 0.68 -17.87
N LEU A 99 20.97 1.49 -18.64
CA LEU A 99 19.67 1.09 -19.20
C LEU A 99 19.86 0.42 -20.56
N PRO A 100 19.13 -0.68 -20.85
CA PRO A 100 19.05 -1.23 -22.20
C PRO A 100 18.55 -0.19 -23.20
N LYS A 101 18.96 -0.31 -24.46
CA LYS A 101 18.50 0.59 -25.52
C LYS A 101 16.98 0.46 -25.67
N ARG A 102 16.27 1.59 -25.68
CA ARG A 102 14.79 1.64 -25.77
C ARG A 102 14.08 0.92 -24.61
N ALA A 103 14.74 0.76 -23.47
CA ALA A 103 14.09 0.24 -22.28
C ALA A 103 12.90 1.11 -21.87
N VAL A 104 11.84 0.48 -21.38
CA VAL A 104 10.67 1.15 -20.83
C VAL A 104 10.79 1.12 -19.31
N VAL A 105 10.90 2.30 -18.70
CA VAL A 105 11.06 2.44 -17.25
C VAL A 105 9.72 2.82 -16.64
N GLY A 106 9.21 2.04 -15.70
CA GLY A 106 8.12 2.43 -14.81
C GLY A 106 8.66 2.82 -13.43
N LEU A 107 8.02 3.80 -12.79
CA LEU A 107 8.31 4.22 -11.42
C LEU A 107 7.08 4.07 -10.54
N TRP A 108 7.29 3.56 -9.35
CA TRP A 108 6.30 3.44 -8.29
C TRP A 108 6.82 4.12 -7.03
N PHE A 109 5.91 4.76 -6.31
CA PHE A 109 6.18 5.52 -5.11
C PHE A 109 5.35 4.95 -3.98
N GLY A 110 5.97 4.82 -2.82
CA GLY A 110 5.34 4.36 -1.60
C GLY A 110 5.70 5.22 -0.42
N ALA A 111 4.80 5.36 0.53
CA ALA A 111 5.05 6.12 1.75
C ALA A 111 4.59 5.34 2.98
N ASN A 112 5.39 5.39 4.05
CA ASN A 112 4.94 4.95 5.38
C ASN A 112 4.07 6.02 6.07
N SER A 113 4.02 7.22 5.50
CA SER A 113 3.19 8.35 5.96
C SER A 113 1.73 8.20 5.55
N GLU A 114 0.89 9.18 5.91
CA GLU A 114 -0.51 9.22 5.44
C GLU A 114 -0.60 9.42 3.93
N SER A 115 0.28 10.25 3.35
CA SER A 115 0.30 10.47 1.92
C SER A 115 1.63 10.96 1.36
N VAL A 116 1.78 10.79 0.04
CA VAL A 116 2.84 11.40 -0.78
C VAL A 116 2.24 12.16 -1.95
N THR A 117 2.61 13.44 -2.04
CA THR A 117 2.35 14.31 -3.18
C THR A 117 3.62 14.48 -3.99
N LEU A 118 3.55 14.27 -5.30
CA LEU A 118 4.68 14.48 -6.21
C LEU A 118 4.71 15.92 -6.75
N GLU A 119 5.89 16.53 -6.78
CA GLU A 119 6.18 17.79 -7.48
C GLU A 119 7.45 17.67 -8.34
N GLY A 120 7.81 18.71 -9.11
CA GLY A 120 8.96 18.67 -10.02
C GLY A 120 8.60 18.09 -11.38
N ASP A 121 9.40 17.16 -11.90
CA ASP A 121 9.21 16.61 -13.25
C ASP A 121 8.17 15.46 -13.27
N ILE A 122 6.90 15.83 -13.19
CA ILE A 122 5.79 14.89 -12.98
C ILE A 122 4.92 14.64 -14.22
N HIS A 123 5.37 15.00 -15.42
CA HIS A 123 4.55 14.95 -16.64
C HIS A 123 4.04 13.55 -17.01
N ASN A 124 4.79 12.49 -16.65
CA ASN A 124 4.39 11.09 -16.85
C ASN A 124 3.76 10.45 -15.61
N CYS A 125 3.43 11.25 -14.59
CA CYS A 125 3.02 10.74 -13.29
C CYS A 125 1.51 10.83 -13.06
N VAL A 126 0.98 9.85 -12.33
CA VAL A 126 -0.39 9.77 -11.85
C VAL A 126 -0.33 9.59 -10.34
N ASN A 127 -0.71 10.63 -9.61
CA ASN A 127 -0.79 10.62 -8.14
C ASN A 127 -2.25 10.65 -7.65
N GLY A 128 -3.22 10.67 -8.56
CA GLY A 128 -4.65 10.79 -8.27
C GLY A 128 -5.40 11.44 -9.42
N LEU A 129 -6.51 12.12 -9.12
CA LEU A 129 -7.27 12.91 -10.11
C LEU A 129 -6.83 14.38 -10.16
N SER A 130 -6.23 14.88 -9.08
CA SER A 130 -5.65 16.23 -8.96
C SER A 130 -4.74 16.31 -7.73
N SER A 131 -4.06 17.44 -7.51
CA SER A 131 -3.25 17.66 -6.29
C SER A 131 -4.06 17.66 -4.99
N LYS A 132 -5.38 17.86 -5.05
CA LYS A 132 -6.29 17.79 -3.89
C LYS A 132 -7.03 16.45 -3.78
N ASP A 133 -6.83 15.57 -4.75
CA ASP A 133 -7.53 14.28 -4.87
C ASP A 133 -6.53 13.18 -5.23
N ILE A 134 -5.53 13.02 -4.35
CA ILE A 134 -4.44 12.06 -4.50
C ILE A 134 -4.86 10.66 -4.03
N PHE A 135 -4.07 9.65 -4.38
CA PHE A 135 -4.32 8.29 -3.91
C PHE A 135 -4.01 8.11 -2.43
N GLY A 136 -3.17 8.94 -1.81
CA GLY A 136 -2.69 8.75 -0.44
C GLY A 136 -1.20 8.38 -0.48
N GLN A 137 -0.86 7.19 0.02
CA GLN A 137 0.53 6.72 0.16
C GLN A 137 1.23 6.34 -1.15
N VAL A 138 0.51 6.31 -2.28
CA VAL A 138 1.06 5.83 -3.56
C VAL A 138 0.96 6.85 -4.69
N ALA A 139 1.92 6.74 -5.61
CA ALA A 139 1.91 7.41 -6.89
C ALA A 139 2.66 6.56 -7.92
N PHE A 140 2.49 6.87 -9.20
CA PHE A 140 3.10 6.14 -10.29
C PHE A 140 3.66 7.12 -11.33
N CYS A 141 4.79 6.81 -11.97
CA CYS A 141 5.18 7.47 -13.22
C CYS A 141 5.42 6.42 -14.30
N ASN A 142 4.83 6.63 -15.48
CA ASN A 142 4.96 5.75 -16.65
C ASN A 142 4.49 4.29 -16.44
N ALA A 143 3.68 4.01 -15.41
CA ALA A 143 3.20 2.64 -15.14
C ALA A 143 2.27 2.09 -16.23
N GLU A 144 1.30 2.87 -16.74
CA GLU A 144 0.42 2.40 -17.83
C GLU A 144 1.21 2.12 -19.13
N PRO A 145 2.09 3.02 -19.62
CA PRO A 145 2.95 2.71 -20.76
C PRO A 145 3.88 1.51 -20.52
N PHE A 146 4.42 1.36 -19.30
CA PHE A 146 5.23 0.19 -18.93
C PHE A 146 4.47 -1.12 -19.11
N PHE A 147 3.30 -1.27 -18.50
CA PHE A 147 2.52 -2.52 -18.61
C PHE A 147 2.04 -2.76 -20.05
N LYS A 148 1.63 -1.71 -20.78
CA LYS A 148 1.30 -1.84 -22.21
C LYS A 148 2.48 -2.33 -23.05
N ALA A 149 3.70 -1.88 -22.76
CA ALA A 149 4.89 -2.34 -23.46
C ALA A 149 5.17 -3.83 -23.19
N VAL A 150 4.97 -4.28 -21.94
CA VAL A 150 5.08 -5.69 -21.56
C VAL A 150 4.04 -6.54 -22.30
N ASP A 151 2.77 -6.11 -22.31
CA ASP A 151 1.68 -6.82 -23.01
C ASP A 151 1.92 -6.87 -24.52
N ALA A 152 2.37 -5.77 -25.11
CA ALA A 152 2.64 -5.67 -26.54
C ALA A 152 3.85 -6.49 -27.00
N ALA A 153 4.81 -6.77 -26.10
CA ALA A 153 5.96 -7.61 -26.41
C ALA A 153 5.61 -9.10 -26.59
N GLY A 154 4.38 -9.50 -26.25
CA GLY A 154 3.88 -10.87 -26.41
C GLY A 154 4.47 -11.80 -25.35
N THR A 155 5.21 -12.83 -25.76
CA THR A 155 5.74 -13.86 -24.85
C THR A 155 6.87 -13.31 -23.98
N VAL A 156 6.51 -12.64 -22.89
CA VAL A 156 7.38 -12.35 -21.75
C VAL A 156 7.31 -13.52 -20.76
N VAL A 157 8.46 -13.96 -20.25
CA VAL A 157 8.53 -15.09 -19.31
C VAL A 157 8.17 -14.59 -17.90
N ILE A 158 6.89 -14.67 -17.57
CA ILE A 158 6.41 -14.56 -16.19
C ILE A 158 6.51 -15.96 -15.56
N PRO A 159 7.29 -16.15 -14.47
CA PRO A 159 7.42 -17.42 -13.78
C PRO A 159 6.06 -18.02 -13.38
N PRO A 160 5.94 -19.35 -13.31
CA PRO A 160 4.77 -19.97 -12.71
C PRO A 160 4.73 -19.64 -11.21
N LEU A 161 3.52 -19.53 -10.64
CA LEU A 161 3.35 -19.29 -9.20
C LEU A 161 4.07 -20.34 -8.35
N GLY A 162 4.14 -21.58 -8.82
CA GLY A 162 4.64 -22.70 -8.04
C GLY A 162 3.63 -23.14 -6.99
N LYS A 163 4.12 -23.90 -6.00
CA LYS A 163 3.32 -24.41 -4.89
C LYS A 163 4.01 -24.11 -3.57
N ASP A 164 3.20 -23.83 -2.56
CA ASP A 164 3.67 -23.68 -1.18
C ASP A 164 4.05 -25.05 -0.56
N ILE A 165 4.52 -25.01 0.68
CA ILE A 165 4.91 -26.19 1.46
C ILE A 165 3.76 -27.19 1.68
N HIS A 166 2.51 -26.78 1.48
CA HIS A 166 1.31 -27.61 1.61
C HIS A 166 0.74 -28.04 0.25
N GLY A 167 1.43 -27.73 -0.85
CA GLY A 167 1.02 -28.08 -2.21
C GLY A 167 -0.06 -27.19 -2.82
N GLN A 168 -0.45 -26.10 -2.15
CA GLN A 168 -1.38 -25.11 -2.70
C GLN A 168 -0.65 -24.14 -3.64
N PRO A 169 -1.31 -23.53 -4.63
CA PRO A 169 -0.71 -22.46 -5.43
C PRO A 169 -0.16 -21.36 -4.54
N CYS A 170 1.06 -20.89 -4.81
CA CYS A 170 1.63 -19.77 -4.07
C CYS A 170 0.75 -18.52 -4.17
N PRO A 171 0.59 -17.77 -3.07
CA PRO A 171 -0.20 -16.54 -3.08
C PRO A 171 0.48 -15.49 -3.95
N THR A 172 -0.30 -14.53 -4.42
CA THR A 172 0.22 -13.29 -5.02
C THR A 172 -0.31 -12.09 -4.25
N THR A 173 0.08 -10.87 -4.64
CA THR A 173 -0.50 -9.62 -4.12
C THR A 173 -1.99 -9.45 -4.40
N ARG A 174 -2.62 -10.41 -5.10
CA ARG A 174 -4.07 -10.47 -5.35
C ARG A 174 -4.76 -11.60 -4.60
N HIS A 175 -4.06 -12.33 -3.73
CA HIS A 175 -4.64 -13.44 -2.98
C HIS A 175 -5.32 -12.90 -1.73
N PHE A 176 -6.63 -13.17 -1.57
CA PHE A 176 -7.41 -12.66 -0.43
C PHE A 176 -6.83 -13.06 0.94
N GLY A 177 -6.01 -14.12 1.02
CA GLY A 177 -5.34 -14.54 2.26
C GLY A 177 -4.09 -13.76 2.68
N VAL A 178 -3.57 -12.86 1.83
CA VAL A 178 -2.34 -12.10 2.14
C VAL A 178 -2.50 -10.57 2.09
N ILE A 179 -3.61 -10.11 1.53
CA ILE A 179 -3.90 -8.69 1.29
C ILE A 179 -4.56 -8.00 2.49
N ASP A 180 -4.43 -6.67 2.54
CA ASP A 180 -5.17 -5.81 3.45
C ASP A 180 -6.26 -4.97 2.73
N GLN A 181 -6.72 -3.89 3.37
CA GLN A 181 -7.73 -2.98 2.83
C GLN A 181 -7.26 -2.18 1.61
N ASP A 182 -5.95 -1.96 1.48
CA ASP A 182 -5.27 -1.04 0.55
C ASP A 182 -4.30 -1.83 -0.34
N GLN A 183 -4.84 -2.87 -0.99
CA GLN A 183 -4.06 -3.80 -1.79
C GLN A 183 -3.15 -3.13 -2.83
N SER A 184 -1.95 -3.70 -2.95
CA SER A 184 -0.89 -3.15 -3.82
C SER A 184 -0.49 -1.75 -3.45
N ASP A 185 -0.51 -1.47 -2.15
CA ASP A 185 0.15 -0.32 -1.62
C ASP A 185 1.67 -0.49 -1.70
N ASN A 186 2.30 0.58 -2.18
CA ASN A 186 3.71 0.88 -1.99
C ASN A 186 4.70 -0.11 -2.68
N VAL A 187 5.97 -0.07 -2.29
CA VAL A 187 7.12 -0.67 -3.01
C VAL A 187 7.99 -1.56 -2.11
N ILE A 188 8.95 -2.29 -2.67
CA ILE A 188 9.84 -3.21 -1.92
C ILE A 188 11.16 -2.53 -1.52
N THR A 189 11.31 -1.24 -1.80
CA THR A 189 12.55 -0.50 -1.58
C THR A 189 12.99 -0.45 -0.10
N THR A 190 14.28 -0.71 0.12
CA THR A 190 15.00 -0.52 1.39
C THR A 190 16.11 0.52 1.22
N TYR A 191 16.32 1.36 2.24
CA TYR A 191 17.45 2.28 2.33
C TYR A 191 18.29 2.04 3.58
N LEU A 192 19.53 2.55 3.54
CA LEU A 192 20.44 2.58 4.69
C LEU A 192 20.54 4.02 5.21
N GLN A 193 20.19 4.23 6.48
CA GLN A 193 20.36 5.49 7.19
C GLN A 193 21.70 5.55 7.92
N LYS A 194 22.40 6.68 7.81
CA LYS A 194 23.55 7.03 8.64
C LYS A 194 23.42 8.48 9.11
N GLY A 195 22.96 8.66 10.34
CA GLY A 195 22.56 9.98 10.84
C GLY A 195 21.35 10.50 10.06
N ASN A 196 21.48 11.67 9.45
CA ASN A 196 20.47 12.29 8.58
C ASN A 196 20.71 12.06 7.07
N ARG A 197 21.62 11.15 6.71
CA ARG A 197 21.98 10.85 5.32
C ARG A 197 21.61 9.43 4.96
N PHE A 198 21.29 9.21 3.69
CA PHE A 198 20.76 7.94 3.20
C PHE A 198 21.60 7.37 2.05
N ALA A 199 21.56 6.05 1.87
CA ALA A 199 22.18 5.36 0.75
C ALA A 199 21.30 4.21 0.26
N GLN A 200 21.48 3.82 -1.00
CA GLN A 200 20.88 2.59 -1.55
C GLN A 200 21.35 1.37 -0.74
N ALA A 201 20.45 0.41 -0.51
CA ALA A 201 20.72 -0.79 0.26
C ALA A 201 21.43 -1.88 -0.56
N THR A 202 22.68 -1.62 -0.96
CA THR A 202 23.55 -2.60 -1.64
C THR A 202 24.52 -3.28 -0.68
N LYS A 203 25.04 -4.46 -1.02
CA LYS A 203 26.09 -5.15 -0.22
C LYS A 203 27.32 -4.25 -0.04
N LYS A 204 27.73 -3.55 -1.10
CA LYS A 204 28.85 -2.60 -1.08
C LYS A 204 28.60 -1.45 -0.09
N ASN A 205 27.39 -0.89 -0.07
CA ASN A 205 27.05 0.23 0.80
C ASN A 205 26.95 -0.21 2.27
N ARG A 206 26.37 -1.38 2.56
CA ARG A 206 26.37 -1.97 3.91
C ARG A 206 27.79 -2.12 4.45
N LYS A 207 28.69 -2.70 3.66
CA LYS A 207 30.11 -2.85 4.03
C LYS A 207 30.80 -1.50 4.26
N ARG A 208 30.50 -0.48 3.45
CA ARG A 208 31.13 0.84 3.53
C ARG A 208 30.64 1.67 4.72
N LEU A 209 29.36 1.63 5.05
CA LEU A 209 28.80 2.45 6.13
C LEU A 209 29.17 1.93 7.52
N LYS A 210 29.39 0.62 7.68
CA LYS A 210 29.69 -0.13 8.91
C LYS A 210 28.61 -0.07 10.00
N LYS A 211 28.14 1.13 10.35
CA LYS A 211 27.04 1.38 11.30
C LYS A 211 25.88 2.07 10.58
N PHE A 212 24.78 1.33 10.56
CA PHE A 212 23.52 1.48 9.84
C PHE A 212 22.23 1.55 10.64
N VAL A 213 21.18 2.20 10.15
CA VAL A 213 19.82 1.67 10.34
C VAL A 213 19.27 1.29 8.97
N GLU A 214 18.73 0.08 8.82
CA GLU A 214 17.95 -0.29 7.63
C GLU A 214 16.50 0.00 7.88
N PHE A 215 15.83 0.52 6.87
CA PHE A 215 14.39 0.66 6.90
C PHE A 215 13.83 0.40 5.51
N SER A 216 12.67 -0.23 5.52
CA SER A 216 11.96 -0.67 4.34
C SER A 216 10.57 -0.08 4.37
N ASN A 217 9.98 0.01 3.20
CA ASN A 217 8.61 0.41 3.08
C ASN A 217 7.67 -0.70 3.57
N GLY A 218 6.68 -0.36 4.40
CA GLY A 218 5.68 -1.29 4.92
C GLY A 218 4.64 -1.67 3.86
N SER A 219 5.06 -2.38 2.81
CA SER A 219 4.24 -2.67 1.63
C SER A 219 3.65 -4.08 1.62
N ASP A 220 2.43 -4.25 1.08
CA ASP A 220 1.88 -5.56 0.69
C ASP A 220 2.83 -6.33 -0.26
N ASN A 221 3.53 -5.61 -1.14
CA ASN A 221 4.48 -6.20 -2.07
C ASN A 221 5.67 -6.82 -1.36
N ALA A 222 6.21 -6.14 -0.35
CA ALA A 222 7.30 -6.64 0.48
C ALA A 222 6.80 -7.77 1.40
N LEU A 223 5.58 -7.65 1.94
CA LEU A 223 4.95 -8.67 2.77
C LEU A 223 4.86 -10.02 2.04
N VAL A 224 4.38 -10.02 0.79
CA VAL A 224 4.32 -11.25 -0.01
C VAL A 224 5.72 -11.74 -0.36
N ALA A 225 6.53 -10.91 -1.03
CA ALA A 225 7.76 -11.36 -1.67
C ALA A 225 8.92 -11.65 -0.69
N GLU A 226 9.00 -10.93 0.44
CA GLU A 226 10.15 -11.02 1.35
C GLU A 226 9.81 -11.69 2.70
N LEU A 227 8.52 -11.86 3.05
CA LEU A 227 8.12 -12.44 4.35
C LEU A 227 7.28 -13.70 4.20
N ILE A 228 6.17 -13.65 3.46
CA ILE A 228 5.25 -14.80 3.33
C ILE A 228 5.87 -15.87 2.44
N ASP A 229 6.32 -15.53 1.23
CA ASP A 229 6.86 -16.51 0.29
C ASP A 229 8.02 -17.33 0.88
N PRO A 230 9.04 -16.71 1.54
CA PRO A 230 10.09 -17.46 2.23
C PRO A 230 9.60 -18.30 3.42
N ALA A 231 8.51 -17.90 4.08
CA ALA A 231 7.93 -18.68 5.18
C ALA A 231 7.31 -19.98 4.68
N ILE A 232 6.68 -19.96 3.50
CA ILE A 232 5.91 -21.08 2.95
C ILE A 232 6.60 -21.77 1.76
N ARG A 233 7.88 -21.46 1.50
CA ARG A 233 8.71 -22.01 0.42
C ARG A 233 8.23 -21.69 -1.00
N CYS A 234 7.51 -20.58 -1.14
CA CYS A 234 7.19 -20.01 -2.44
C CYS A 234 8.39 -19.21 -2.97
N THR A 235 8.46 -19.07 -4.29
CA THR A 235 9.54 -18.33 -4.96
C THR A 235 8.96 -17.03 -5.54
N PRO A 236 9.37 -15.86 -5.04
CA PRO A 236 8.90 -14.58 -5.58
C PRO A 236 9.44 -14.34 -6.99
N PHE A 237 8.70 -13.58 -7.81
CA PHE A 237 9.21 -13.13 -9.11
C PHE A 237 10.22 -11.99 -8.90
N LYS A 238 11.49 -12.28 -9.15
CA LYS A 238 12.60 -11.33 -9.03
C LYS A 238 13.32 -11.12 -10.36
N ALA A 239 13.97 -9.97 -10.50
CA ALA A 239 14.80 -9.64 -11.66
C ALA A 239 16.15 -9.03 -11.23
N PRO A 240 17.17 -9.02 -12.12
CA PRO A 240 18.48 -8.44 -11.82
C PRO A 240 18.40 -6.99 -11.32
N SER A 241 19.18 -6.69 -10.29
CA SER A 241 19.37 -5.33 -9.80
C SER A 241 20.29 -4.54 -10.74
N LEU A 242 19.93 -3.29 -11.05
CA LEU A 242 20.83 -2.34 -11.71
C LEU A 242 21.68 -1.54 -10.70
N MET A 243 21.57 -1.83 -9.40
CA MET A 243 22.38 -1.19 -8.35
C MET A 243 23.64 -2.00 -8.01
N GLU A 244 23.61 -3.33 -8.18
CA GLU A 244 24.74 -4.21 -7.94
C GLU A 244 24.61 -5.54 -8.73
N PRO A 245 25.71 -6.12 -9.22
CA PRO A 245 25.68 -7.37 -9.98
C PRO A 245 25.28 -8.57 -9.10
N ASP A 246 24.77 -9.62 -9.73
CA ASP A 246 24.43 -10.91 -9.12
C ASP A 246 23.44 -10.83 -7.93
N VAL A 247 22.63 -9.77 -7.90
CA VAL A 247 21.54 -9.59 -6.95
C VAL A 247 20.23 -9.56 -7.70
N LEU A 248 19.27 -10.36 -7.25
CA LEU A 248 17.90 -10.35 -7.73
C LEU A 248 17.02 -9.61 -6.72
N LEU A 249 16.18 -8.72 -7.20
CA LEU A 249 15.22 -7.95 -6.40
C LEU A 249 13.81 -8.22 -6.88
N GLY A 250 12.85 -8.24 -5.95
CA GLY A 250 11.45 -8.09 -6.30
C GLY A 250 11.14 -6.64 -6.69
N SER A 251 9.97 -6.43 -7.27
CA SER A 251 9.40 -5.10 -7.42
C SER A 251 7.88 -5.22 -7.42
N MET A 252 7.19 -4.12 -7.14
CA MET A 252 5.74 -4.05 -7.23
C MET A 252 5.25 -4.43 -8.63
N ALA A 253 5.90 -3.93 -9.69
CA ALA A 253 5.50 -4.27 -11.05
C ALA A 253 5.69 -5.76 -11.37
N LEU A 254 6.76 -6.39 -10.87
CA LEU A 254 6.97 -7.84 -11.01
C LEU A 254 5.90 -8.62 -10.23
N ASN A 255 5.53 -8.17 -9.04
CA ASN A 255 4.44 -8.77 -8.27
C ASN A 255 3.10 -8.69 -9.02
N GLU A 256 2.78 -7.55 -9.66
CA GLU A 256 1.58 -7.40 -10.47
C GLU A 256 1.58 -8.30 -11.72
N LEU A 257 2.73 -8.43 -12.38
CA LEU A 257 2.89 -9.36 -13.49
C LEU A 257 2.72 -10.81 -13.02
N HIS A 258 3.29 -11.18 -11.87
CA HIS A 258 3.11 -12.51 -11.29
C HIS A 258 1.65 -12.76 -10.92
N ALA A 259 0.96 -11.76 -10.38
CA ALA A 259 -0.46 -11.83 -10.03
C ALA A 259 -1.40 -12.04 -11.22
N SER A 260 -0.98 -11.69 -12.44
CA SER A 260 -1.73 -12.03 -13.67
C SER A 260 -1.93 -13.55 -13.87
N ARG A 261 -1.11 -14.38 -13.20
CA ARG A 261 -1.22 -15.84 -13.20
C ARG A 261 -2.21 -16.38 -12.15
N GLN A 262 -2.74 -15.53 -11.28
CA GLN A 262 -3.61 -15.99 -10.20
C GLN A 262 -4.98 -16.40 -10.72
N ALA A 263 -5.45 -17.58 -10.29
CA ALA A 263 -6.81 -18.02 -10.53
C ALA A 263 -7.83 -17.21 -9.71
N THR A 264 -9.09 -17.21 -10.14
CA THR A 264 -10.18 -16.61 -9.37
C THR A 264 -10.40 -17.34 -8.03
N PRO A 265 -10.73 -16.62 -6.94
CA PRO A 265 -11.02 -15.18 -6.90
C PRO A 265 -9.75 -14.33 -6.85
N VAL A 266 -9.71 -13.28 -7.67
CA VAL A 266 -8.62 -12.29 -7.71
C VAL A 266 -9.09 -11.04 -6.98
N ALA A 267 -8.32 -10.61 -5.98
CA ALA A 267 -8.64 -9.44 -5.20
C ALA A 267 -8.21 -8.19 -5.96
N LEU A 268 -9.18 -7.52 -6.58
CA LEU A 268 -9.02 -6.28 -7.34
C LEU A 268 -9.49 -5.12 -6.47
N VAL A 269 -8.86 -3.93 -6.63
CA VAL A 269 -9.14 -2.73 -5.83
C VAL A 269 -10.64 -2.41 -5.86
N PRO A 270 -11.37 -2.51 -4.73
CA PRO A 270 -12.80 -2.27 -4.70
C PRO A 270 -13.10 -0.77 -4.77
N ALA A 271 -14.30 -0.39 -5.21
CA ALA A 271 -14.64 1.02 -5.39
C ALA A 271 -14.81 1.81 -4.07
N SER A 272 -14.86 1.11 -2.94
CA SER A 272 -14.86 1.70 -1.59
C SER A 272 -13.47 1.80 -0.96
N ASN A 273 -12.42 1.36 -1.65
CA ASN A 273 -11.08 1.46 -1.12
C ASN A 273 -10.73 2.95 -0.87
N PRO A 274 -10.23 3.33 0.32
CA PRO A 274 -9.96 4.72 0.69
C PRO A 274 -9.07 5.47 -0.31
N MET A 275 -8.09 4.78 -0.91
CA MET A 275 -7.14 5.35 -1.87
C MET A 275 -7.80 5.74 -3.20
N VAL A 276 -8.99 5.21 -3.49
CA VAL A 276 -9.72 5.46 -4.75
C VAL A 276 -11.07 6.16 -4.56
N LEU A 277 -11.36 6.63 -3.34
CA LEU A 277 -12.47 7.54 -3.09
C LEU A 277 -12.13 8.94 -3.57
N SER A 278 -13.09 9.63 -4.19
CA SER A 278 -12.99 11.05 -4.54
C SER A 278 -14.08 11.78 -3.77
N ASN A 279 -13.71 12.77 -2.95
CA ASN A 279 -14.62 13.42 -1.99
C ASN A 279 -15.41 12.41 -1.14
N ASN A 280 -14.73 11.39 -0.62
CA ASN A 280 -15.29 10.29 0.16
C ASN A 280 -16.39 9.47 -0.55
N LYS A 281 -16.44 9.51 -1.89
CA LYS A 281 -17.40 8.75 -2.70
C LYS A 281 -16.69 7.88 -3.74
N PRO A 282 -17.24 6.70 -4.09
CA PRO A 282 -16.71 5.87 -5.16
C PRO A 282 -16.60 6.61 -6.49
N SER A 283 -15.47 6.49 -7.18
CA SER A 283 -15.20 7.16 -8.46
C SER A 283 -14.62 6.20 -9.48
N ILE A 284 -15.35 5.95 -10.58
CA ILE A 284 -14.87 5.12 -11.68
C ILE A 284 -13.54 5.64 -12.22
N ARG A 285 -13.40 6.97 -12.33
CA ARG A 285 -12.16 7.62 -12.81
C ARG A 285 -10.98 7.31 -11.89
N LYS A 286 -11.15 7.46 -10.57
CA LYS A 286 -10.06 7.27 -9.60
C LYS A 286 -9.71 5.79 -9.45
N VAL A 287 -10.71 4.90 -9.43
CA VAL A 287 -10.50 3.44 -9.47
C VAL A 287 -9.70 3.04 -10.71
N ASN A 288 -10.10 3.49 -11.91
CA ASN A 288 -9.39 3.14 -13.14
C ASN A 288 -7.98 3.75 -13.21
N ALA A 289 -7.79 4.97 -12.70
CA ALA A 289 -6.47 5.59 -12.62
C ALA A 289 -5.51 4.77 -11.74
N TYR A 290 -5.99 4.30 -10.58
CA TYR A 290 -5.23 3.42 -9.70
C TYR A 290 -4.97 2.07 -10.37
N ARG A 291 -6.03 1.40 -10.87
CA ARG A 291 -5.94 0.07 -11.50
C ARG A 291 -4.97 0.03 -12.69
N LYS A 292 -4.87 1.10 -13.48
CA LYS A 292 -3.84 1.23 -14.52
C LYS A 292 -2.42 1.20 -13.97
N GLY A 293 -2.19 1.84 -12.82
CA GLY A 293 -0.89 1.88 -12.14
C GLY A 293 -0.45 0.54 -11.55
N VAL A 294 -1.40 -0.40 -11.38
CA VAL A 294 -1.17 -1.72 -10.77
C VAL A 294 -1.60 -2.88 -11.67
N HIS A 295 -1.64 -2.67 -12.99
CA HIS A 295 -1.98 -3.69 -14.00
C HIS A 295 -3.29 -4.47 -13.71
N GLN A 296 -4.32 -3.78 -13.24
CA GLN A 296 -5.64 -4.39 -13.02
C GLN A 296 -6.62 -4.06 -14.14
N ARG A 297 -7.56 -4.98 -14.36
CA ARG A 297 -8.67 -4.78 -15.28
C ARG A 297 -9.55 -3.58 -14.87
N LEU A 298 -9.82 -2.70 -15.83
CA LEU A 298 -10.63 -1.49 -15.62
C LEU A 298 -12.11 -1.81 -15.47
N ILE A 299 -12.84 -0.90 -14.82
CA ILE A 299 -14.29 -0.94 -14.68
C ILE A 299 -14.97 0.06 -15.60
N ARG A 300 -16.16 -0.29 -16.08
CA ARG A 300 -17.09 0.57 -16.82
C ARG A 300 -18.19 1.14 -15.94
N HIS A 301 -18.53 0.45 -14.84
CA HIS A 301 -19.49 0.89 -13.84
C HIS A 301 -19.15 0.32 -12.46
N LEU A 302 -19.62 0.95 -11.39
CA LEU A 302 -19.28 0.60 -9.99
C LEU A 302 -19.67 -0.84 -9.60
N GLY A 303 -20.69 -1.41 -10.26
CA GLY A 303 -21.11 -2.80 -10.07
C GLY A 303 -20.02 -3.84 -10.36
N GLN A 304 -18.94 -3.46 -11.07
CA GLN A 304 -17.80 -4.35 -11.35
C GLN A 304 -16.70 -4.33 -10.26
N ALA A 305 -16.87 -3.51 -9.22
CA ALA A 305 -15.92 -3.37 -8.11
C ALA A 305 -16.66 -3.23 -6.76
N THR A 306 -17.73 -4.01 -6.56
CA THR A 306 -18.56 -3.88 -5.35
C THR A 306 -17.81 -4.32 -4.09
N THR A 307 -17.97 -3.54 -3.03
CA THR A 307 -17.47 -3.85 -1.69
C THR A 307 -18.06 -5.16 -1.17
N LYS A 308 -19.34 -5.42 -1.43
CA LYS A 308 -20.01 -6.66 -0.99
C LYS A 308 -19.32 -7.91 -1.53
N ALA A 309 -19.08 -7.99 -2.84
CA ALA A 309 -18.42 -9.15 -3.44
C ALA A 309 -16.98 -9.29 -2.94
N TYR A 310 -16.27 -8.17 -2.75
CA TYR A 310 -14.93 -8.16 -2.20
C TYR A 310 -14.90 -8.73 -0.77
N CYS A 311 -15.75 -8.21 0.13
CA CYS A 311 -15.82 -8.66 1.52
C CYS A 311 -16.23 -10.13 1.63
N GLN A 312 -17.14 -10.61 0.76
CA GLN A 312 -17.53 -12.02 0.71
C GLN A 312 -16.34 -12.93 0.38
N ASN A 313 -15.53 -12.55 -0.62
CA ASN A 313 -14.33 -13.32 -0.96
C ASN A 313 -13.28 -13.21 0.14
N TYR A 314 -13.11 -12.03 0.75
CA TYR A 314 -12.16 -11.83 1.83
C TYR A 314 -12.45 -12.74 3.02
N ASN A 315 -13.71 -12.78 3.49
CA ASN A 315 -14.13 -13.68 4.56
C ASN A 315 -14.04 -15.15 4.19
N LYS A 316 -14.33 -15.49 2.93
CA LYS A 316 -14.37 -16.89 2.48
C LYS A 316 -12.97 -17.49 2.36
N VAL A 317 -11.99 -16.69 1.95
CA VAL A 317 -10.65 -17.16 1.57
C VAL A 317 -9.64 -16.95 2.68
N ALA A 318 -9.55 -15.74 3.25
CA ALA A 318 -8.43 -15.38 4.11
C ALA A 318 -8.34 -16.21 5.40
N PRO A 319 -9.43 -16.40 6.17
CA PRO A 319 -9.38 -17.19 7.40
C PRO A 319 -8.92 -18.63 7.18
N LYS A 320 -9.38 -19.26 6.09
CA LYS A 320 -8.99 -20.63 5.74
C LYS A 320 -7.52 -20.71 5.37
N TYR A 321 -7.07 -19.79 4.51
CA TYR A 321 -5.69 -19.78 4.04
C TYR A 321 -4.70 -19.50 5.17
N ILE A 322 -4.92 -18.42 5.95
CA ILE A 322 -4.04 -18.04 7.07
C ILE A 322 -3.97 -19.18 8.10
N LYS A 323 -5.09 -19.88 8.35
CA LYS A 323 -5.12 -21.04 9.25
C LYS A 323 -4.26 -22.20 8.74
N VAL A 324 -4.24 -22.46 7.44
CA VAL A 324 -3.43 -23.55 6.83
C VAL A 324 -1.93 -23.27 7.02
N ILE A 325 -1.48 -22.04 6.79
CA ILE A 325 -0.06 -21.66 6.88
C ILE A 325 0.34 -21.11 8.26
N ALA A 326 -0.52 -21.23 9.28
CA ALA A 326 -0.36 -20.53 10.55
C ALA A 326 0.94 -20.92 11.27
N LYS A 327 1.34 -22.19 11.18
CA LYS A 327 2.56 -22.70 11.82
C LYS A 327 3.81 -22.06 11.21
N GLU A 328 3.85 -21.97 9.88
CA GLU A 328 4.96 -21.36 9.16
C GLU A 328 5.09 -19.87 9.48
N LEU A 329 3.96 -19.15 9.57
CA LEU A 329 3.95 -17.73 9.92
C LEU A 329 4.32 -17.50 11.40
N ALA A 330 3.84 -18.32 12.33
CA ALA A 330 4.15 -18.16 13.75
C ALA A 330 5.66 -18.31 14.05
N GLY A 331 6.38 -19.07 13.21
CA GLY A 331 7.83 -19.23 13.30
C GLY A 331 8.65 -18.05 12.74
N ARG A 332 8.02 -16.99 12.25
CA ARG A 332 8.69 -15.83 11.65
C ARG A 332 8.48 -14.55 12.47
N PRO A 333 9.47 -13.65 12.52
CA PRO A 333 9.32 -12.37 13.20
C PRO A 333 8.23 -11.52 12.55
N SER A 334 7.61 -10.65 13.35
CA SER A 334 6.69 -9.64 12.82
C SER A 334 7.48 -8.60 12.01
N PRO A 335 6.96 -8.11 10.87
CA PRO A 335 7.53 -6.95 10.18
C PRO A 335 7.35 -5.64 10.95
N ASN A 336 6.40 -5.58 11.89
CA ASN A 336 6.21 -4.43 12.76
C ASN A 336 5.92 -4.93 14.18
N THR A 337 6.93 -4.82 15.05
CA THR A 337 6.86 -5.30 16.44
C THR A 337 5.95 -4.48 17.33
N ASP A 338 5.65 -3.23 16.94
CA ASP A 338 4.72 -2.36 17.66
C ASP A 338 3.26 -2.72 17.36
N VAL A 339 3.02 -3.49 16.29
CA VAL A 339 1.68 -3.95 15.88
C VAL A 339 1.44 -5.41 16.26
N ALA A 340 2.45 -6.27 16.16
CA ALA A 340 2.31 -7.71 16.38
C ALA A 340 3.63 -8.37 16.78
N ASN A 341 3.56 -9.48 17.53
CA ASN A 341 4.75 -10.18 18.03
C ASN A 341 5.37 -11.21 17.07
N ASN A 342 4.63 -11.70 16.06
CA ASN A 342 5.12 -12.59 15.01
C ASN A 342 4.33 -12.38 13.70
N LEU A 343 4.76 -13.02 12.62
CA LEU A 343 4.12 -12.83 11.31
C LEU A 343 2.66 -13.34 11.30
N LEU A 344 2.32 -14.40 12.05
CA LEU A 344 0.93 -14.87 12.16
C LEU A 344 0.03 -13.82 12.81
N THR A 345 0.44 -13.26 13.95
CA THR A 345 -0.33 -12.22 14.66
C THR A 345 -0.41 -10.93 13.88
N PHE A 346 0.62 -10.61 13.10
CA PHE A 346 0.60 -9.51 12.14
C PHE A 346 -0.47 -9.73 11.06
N MET A 347 -0.51 -10.90 10.43
CA MET A 347 -1.52 -11.25 9.43
C MET A 347 -2.95 -11.22 10.02
N GLY A 348 -3.13 -11.74 11.25
CA GLY A 348 -4.42 -11.68 11.93
C GLY A 348 -4.88 -10.25 12.23
N GLN A 349 -3.98 -9.39 12.72
CA GLN A 349 -4.28 -7.99 13.00
C GLN A 349 -4.58 -7.20 11.72
N ARG A 350 -3.83 -7.43 10.63
CA ARG A 350 -4.10 -6.86 9.31
C ARG A 350 -5.48 -7.23 8.80
N TYR A 351 -5.85 -8.51 8.91
CA TYR A 351 -7.18 -8.95 8.51
C TYR A 351 -8.28 -8.25 9.31
N ALA A 352 -8.17 -8.24 10.64
CA ALA A 352 -9.19 -7.65 11.51
C ALA A 352 -9.36 -6.14 11.29
N ALA A 353 -8.26 -5.42 11.07
CA ALA A 353 -8.29 -4.00 10.72
C ALA A 353 -8.98 -3.78 9.36
N SER A 354 -8.57 -4.55 8.34
CA SER A 354 -9.10 -4.43 6.98
C SER A 354 -10.59 -4.75 6.90
N TRP A 355 -11.04 -5.75 7.66
CA TRP A 355 -12.46 -6.10 7.79
C TRP A 355 -13.30 -4.88 8.18
N THR A 356 -12.82 -4.14 9.19
CA THR A 356 -13.47 -2.95 9.74
C THR A 356 -13.39 -1.77 8.77
N ASN A 357 -12.21 -1.49 8.23
CA ASN A 357 -11.97 -0.33 7.37
C ASN A 357 -12.67 -0.43 6.01
N LEU A 358 -12.86 -1.65 5.49
CA LEU A 358 -13.69 -1.90 4.31
C LEU A 358 -15.20 -1.86 4.62
N GLY A 359 -15.61 -1.76 5.88
CA GLY A 359 -17.00 -1.82 6.32
C GLY A 359 -17.66 -3.17 6.04
N SER A 360 -16.88 -4.26 6.12
CA SER A 360 -17.32 -5.62 5.79
C SER A 360 -18.40 -6.12 6.73
N ASP A 361 -18.27 -5.79 8.01
CA ASP A 361 -19.26 -6.06 9.07
C ASP A 361 -20.62 -5.43 8.75
N LYS A 362 -20.63 -4.16 8.32
CA LYS A 362 -21.85 -3.42 7.95
C LYS A 362 -22.45 -3.93 6.65
N THR A 363 -21.58 -4.20 5.67
CA THR A 363 -21.97 -4.63 4.32
C THR A 363 -22.56 -6.03 4.32
N LEU A 364 -21.97 -6.94 5.11
CA LEU A 364 -22.37 -8.35 5.17
C LEU A 364 -23.27 -8.69 6.36
N LYS A 365 -23.37 -7.80 7.36
CA LYS A 365 -24.10 -8.00 8.61
C LYS A 365 -23.64 -9.25 9.37
N VAL A 366 -22.34 -9.58 9.28
CA VAL A 366 -21.71 -10.70 10.00
C VAL A 366 -20.43 -10.28 10.72
N SER A 367 -20.09 -10.99 11.79
CA SER A 367 -18.83 -10.82 12.51
C SER A 367 -17.63 -11.28 11.69
N SER A 368 -16.44 -10.75 12.00
CA SER A 368 -15.17 -11.20 11.44
C SER A 368 -14.85 -12.66 11.81
N ASP A 369 -14.35 -13.44 10.85
CA ASP A 369 -13.84 -14.82 11.07
C ASP A 369 -12.46 -14.87 11.73
N ILE A 370 -11.73 -13.76 11.77
CA ILE A 370 -10.49 -13.65 12.54
C ILE A 370 -10.62 -12.51 13.54
N THR A 371 -10.24 -12.78 14.79
CA THR A 371 -9.99 -11.78 15.81
C THR A 371 -8.59 -11.94 16.37
N VAL A 372 -8.08 -10.91 17.06
CA VAL A 372 -6.79 -10.98 17.73
C VAL A 372 -6.90 -10.56 19.20
N THR A 373 -6.11 -11.20 20.05
CA THR A 373 -5.84 -10.69 21.40
C THR A 373 -4.64 -9.77 21.34
N LYS A 374 -4.78 -8.60 21.98
CA LYS A 374 -3.71 -7.62 22.14
C LYS A 374 -3.19 -7.63 23.57
N ASP A 375 -1.90 -7.35 23.74
CA ASP A 375 -1.33 -7.09 25.05
C ASP A 375 -1.69 -5.69 25.57
N LYS A 376 -1.15 -5.31 26.72
CA LYS A 376 -1.36 -3.99 27.34
C LYS A 376 -0.85 -2.81 26.51
N ASN A 377 0.06 -3.06 25.57
CA ASN A 377 0.63 -2.04 24.68
C ASN A 377 -0.12 -1.97 23.34
N GLY A 378 -1.15 -2.81 23.14
CA GLY A 378 -1.90 -2.87 21.89
C GLY A 378 -1.28 -3.79 20.82
N VAL A 379 -0.21 -4.51 21.15
CA VAL A 379 0.50 -5.44 20.25
C VAL A 379 -0.30 -6.73 20.14
N ALA A 380 -0.59 -7.19 18.92
CA ALA A 380 -1.27 -8.46 18.70
C ALA A 380 -0.36 -9.63 19.11
N VAL A 381 -0.85 -10.46 20.03
CA VAL A 381 -0.11 -11.60 20.60
C VAL A 381 -0.73 -12.95 20.33
N GLN A 382 -2.00 -12.98 19.91
CA GLN A 382 -2.71 -14.22 19.55
C GLN A 382 -3.73 -13.98 18.45
N VAL A 383 -3.87 -14.95 17.54
CA VAL A 383 -4.91 -14.97 16.49
C VAL A 383 -5.94 -16.03 16.82
N HIS A 384 -7.21 -15.69 16.65
CA HIS A 384 -8.35 -16.60 16.85
C HIS A 384 -9.15 -16.72 15.56
N PHE A 385 -9.47 -17.96 15.18
CA PHE A 385 -10.27 -18.27 13.99
C PHE A 385 -11.66 -18.71 14.41
N HIS A 386 -12.69 -18.12 13.80
CA HIS A 386 -14.09 -18.32 14.12
C HIS A 386 -14.90 -18.64 12.87
N GLN A 387 -16.18 -18.92 13.07
CA GLN A 387 -17.19 -18.88 12.02
C GLN A 387 -18.05 -17.63 12.21
N SER A 388 -18.28 -16.92 11.11
CA SER A 388 -19.09 -15.71 11.04
C SER A 388 -20.48 -15.92 11.63
N LYS A 389 -20.89 -14.99 12.49
CA LYS A 389 -22.24 -14.96 13.07
C LYS A 389 -22.94 -13.68 12.66
N PRO A 390 -24.28 -13.67 12.49
CA PRO A 390 -25.02 -12.44 12.27
C PRO A 390 -24.71 -11.40 13.36
N VAL A 391 -24.41 -10.16 12.95
CA VAL A 391 -24.23 -9.05 13.88
C VAL A 391 -25.60 -8.75 14.51
N LYS A 392 -25.76 -9.01 15.81
CA LYS A 392 -26.98 -8.65 16.54
C LYS A 392 -27.07 -7.12 16.56
N LYS A 393 -28.16 -6.54 16.02
CA LYS A 393 -28.44 -5.10 16.18
C LYS A 393 -28.44 -4.77 17.67
N HIS A 394 -27.74 -3.70 18.07
CA HIS A 394 -27.86 -3.18 19.43
C HIS A 394 -29.30 -2.72 19.65
N ARG A 395 -29.84 -2.96 20.85
CA ARG A 395 -31.23 -2.63 21.24
C ARG A 395 -31.59 -1.13 21.08
N LYS A 396 -30.57 -0.26 20.97
CA LYS A 396 -30.71 1.19 20.72
C LYS A 396 -31.11 1.47 19.26
N ASP A 397 -30.47 0.82 18.30
CA ASP A 397 -30.71 1.03 16.87
C ASP A 397 -32.09 0.50 16.44
N GLN A 398 -32.59 -0.54 17.11
CA GLN A 398 -33.94 -1.06 16.89
C GLN A 398 -35.05 -0.11 17.37
N ASN A 399 -34.75 0.75 18.35
CA ASN A 399 -35.71 1.74 18.83
C ASN A 399 -35.75 2.98 17.93
N GLU A 400 -34.64 3.38 17.32
CA GLU A 400 -34.60 4.50 16.36
C GLU A 400 -35.27 4.15 15.04
N GLU A 401 -35.09 2.92 14.52
CA GLU A 401 -35.75 2.44 13.30
C GLU A 401 -37.28 2.33 13.50
N LYS A 402 -37.73 1.87 14.68
CA LYS A 402 -39.15 1.89 15.07
C LYS A 402 -39.72 3.30 15.27
N LEU A 403 -38.90 4.26 15.68
CA LEU A 403 -39.33 5.66 15.82
C LEU A 403 -39.53 6.29 14.43
N MET A 404 -38.68 5.95 13.46
CA MET A 404 -38.75 6.43 12.08
C MET A 404 -39.92 5.80 11.30
N GLU A 405 -40.15 4.49 11.40
CA GLU A 405 -41.32 3.81 10.80
C GLU A 405 -42.65 4.35 11.34
N ASN A 406 -42.73 4.69 12.64
CA ASN A 406 -43.93 5.31 13.22
C ASN A 406 -44.14 6.77 12.82
N THR A 407 -43.09 7.44 12.31
CA THR A 407 -43.16 8.83 11.83
C THR A 407 -43.58 8.89 10.37
N GLU A 408 -43.22 7.88 9.56
CA GLU A 408 -43.70 7.73 8.18
C GLU A 408 -45.13 7.19 8.09
N ALA A 409 -45.59 6.37 9.04
CA ALA A 409 -46.98 5.92 9.12
C ALA A 409 -47.97 7.01 9.63
N LYS A 410 -47.47 8.21 9.97
CA LYS A 410 -48.27 9.37 10.43
C LYS A 410 -48.20 10.58 9.48
N LYS A 411 -47.63 10.41 8.29
CA LYS A 411 -47.86 11.29 7.14
C LYS A 411 -48.73 10.55 6.13
#